data_AF-A0A8C4Q6M3-F1
#
_entry.id   AF-A0A8C4Q6M3-F1
#
_cell.length_a   1.000
_cell.length_b   1.000
_cell.length_c   1.000
_cell.angle_alpha   90.00
_cell.angle_beta   90.00
_cell.angle_gamma   90.00
#
_symmetry.space_group_name_H-M   'P 1'
#
loop_
_entity.id
_entity.type
_entity.pdbx_description
1 polymer ?
#
loop_
_entity_poly.entity_id
_entity_poly.type
_entity_poly.pdbx_seq_one_letter_code
_entity_poly.pdbx_strand_id
1 'polypeptide(L)'
;MGPIYAKSNPGHGRSSGGSNCWMTVSLCSMSLARQARTSAHWADRSCSGTLEYDEFVEFYQALTQREEVRFLFQRLCHDTNNVLSASKLTSFLQDCQGELDAMKERATYLINKHEPCEIVRERGCMTFDGFLLYLTSPDGSVFNPTHGSIHQSMKEPLSHYFISSSHNTYLLQDQLRGPSSTEAYIKAFLKGCRCVELDCWDGPNEEPVIYHGYTLTSKILFRDVIQVVEKYAFKVSEYPVILSIENHCSLEQQRVMAHHMKSILKNKLLTEPVQSGESEQPSPEQLKGKVLIKGKKLIRVKQPAVDVGFRAAQNGEVGEVSDEDEAAEMEDEDVRCKVKNHGKERHQNLARELSDCIVYCRSVHFPGLSSPRHPWETSSLSEGKANKLLKEGGRELVCHNRQFLMRVYPAARRTDSSNFDPMPYWSAGYQIVALNFQTPGDEMDLYEGWFKQNGSCGLVLKPMCLRSPTSRFSPTEPQSGSGLHPVRLKIKVISGQQLPKVANSSKGSIVDPLVRVEIHGVPSDNARLETKYIDNNGFSPQWNESLSFVLTVPELALVRFVVEDHDTASRNDFVAQYTLPFSSLCRGYRHVHLLSQDGTSVAPSSLFVYIHITDLE
;
A
#
# COMPACT_ATOMS: atom_id res chain seq x y z
N MET A 1 39.76 4.50 -7.43
CA MET A 1 40.17 5.20 -6.18
C MET A 1 40.73 4.15 -5.24
N GLY A 2 41.87 4.40 -4.60
CA GLY A 2 42.40 3.51 -3.56
C GLY A 2 41.66 3.71 -2.23
N PRO A 3 41.62 2.70 -1.34
CA PRO A 3 41.06 2.84 0.00
C PRO A 3 41.84 3.88 0.83
N ILE A 4 41.15 4.60 1.71
CA ILE A 4 41.79 5.33 2.81
C ILE A 4 42.09 4.29 3.90
N TYR A 5 43.37 3.98 4.11
CA TYR A 5 43.79 3.01 5.11
C TYR A 5 44.19 3.72 6.40
N ALA A 6 43.54 3.36 7.52
CA ALA A 6 44.03 3.72 8.85
C ALA A 6 45.22 2.83 9.22
N LYS A 7 46.33 3.42 9.69
CA LYS A 7 47.44 2.66 10.28
C LYS A 7 47.15 2.41 11.75
N SER A 8 47.19 1.14 12.17
CA SER A 8 47.33 0.80 13.60
C SER A 8 48.81 0.79 13.97
N ASN A 9 49.18 1.49 15.04
CA ASN A 9 50.55 1.55 15.53
C ASN A 9 50.79 0.41 16.55
N PRO A 10 51.82 -0.44 16.42
CA PRO A 10 52.07 -1.53 17.37
C PRO A 10 53.10 -1.11 18.44
N GLY A 11 52.68 -1.05 19.70
CA GLY A 11 53.54 -0.99 20.89
C GLY A 11 52.83 -0.35 22.09
N HIS A 12 52.67 -0.95 23.27
CA HIS A 12 53.51 -1.92 23.98
C HIS A 12 52.71 -3.06 24.68
N GLY A 13 53.09 -4.30 24.38
CA GLY A 13 53.40 -5.34 25.38
C GLY A 13 52.29 -5.97 26.24
N ARG A 14 51.56 -6.96 25.71
CA ARG A 14 51.61 -8.39 26.14
C ARG A 14 50.60 -9.23 25.35
N SER A 15 51.01 -10.46 25.08
CA SER A 15 50.40 -11.47 24.21
C SER A 15 49.01 -11.96 24.65
N SER A 16 48.03 -11.91 23.76
CA SER A 16 47.13 -13.03 23.40
C SER A 16 46.21 -12.59 22.25
N GLY A 17 45.93 -13.52 21.33
CA GLY A 17 45.40 -13.24 19.99
C GLY A 17 44.07 -12.48 19.94
N GLY A 18 44.03 -11.44 19.11
CA GLY A 18 42.81 -10.71 18.75
C GLY A 18 42.89 -10.33 17.28
N SER A 19 41.89 -10.72 16.50
CA SER A 19 41.74 -10.42 15.08
C SER A 19 41.69 -8.90 14.84
N ASN A 20 42.58 -8.39 13.98
CA ASN A 20 42.56 -7.00 13.51
C ASN A 20 41.27 -6.75 12.73
N CYS A 21 40.38 -5.92 13.28
CA CYS A 21 39.13 -5.52 12.64
C CYS A 21 39.37 -4.26 11.80
N TRP A 22 39.36 -4.40 10.48
CA TRP A 22 39.46 -3.28 9.54
C TRP A 22 38.05 -2.73 9.26
N MET A 23 37.71 -1.53 9.75
CA MET A 23 36.49 -0.84 9.31
C MET A 23 36.72 -0.24 7.93
N THR A 24 35.98 -0.76 6.94
CA THR A 24 36.00 -0.22 5.57
C THR A 24 34.81 0.72 5.42
N VAL A 25 35.03 2.03 5.37
CA VAL A 25 34.00 3.00 4.97
C VAL A 25 33.99 3.05 3.45
N SER A 26 32.96 2.48 2.81
CA SER A 26 32.77 2.61 1.37
C SER A 26 32.29 4.03 1.03
N LEU A 27 33.24 4.92 0.70
CA LEU A 27 32.98 6.27 0.19
C LEU A 27 32.46 6.18 -1.25
N CYS A 28 31.17 5.86 -1.42
CA CYS A 28 30.59 5.53 -2.72
C CYS A 28 30.05 6.73 -3.52
N SER A 29 30.29 7.98 -3.11
CA SER A 29 29.81 9.20 -3.78
C SER A 29 30.91 10.26 -3.97
N MET A 30 30.98 10.90 -5.14
CA MET A 30 31.92 12.00 -5.41
C MET A 30 31.60 13.29 -4.62
N SER A 31 30.37 13.42 -4.08
CA SER A 31 29.94 14.55 -3.23
C SER A 31 30.56 14.43 -1.84
N LEU A 32 30.47 13.22 -1.27
CA LEU A 32 31.28 12.83 -0.12
C LEU A 32 32.74 13.11 -0.42
N ALA A 33 33.27 12.85 -1.61
CA ALA A 33 34.70 13.10 -1.86
C ALA A 33 35.12 14.58 -1.77
N ARG A 34 34.27 15.56 -2.11
CA ARG A 34 34.63 16.99 -2.03
C ARG A 34 34.47 17.53 -0.62
N GLN A 35 33.34 17.25 0.03
CA GLN A 35 33.11 17.59 1.43
C GLN A 35 34.07 16.83 2.35
N ALA A 36 34.33 15.56 2.08
CA ALA A 36 35.32 14.76 2.78
C ALA A 36 36.75 15.25 2.55
N ARG A 37 37.12 15.72 1.35
CA ARG A 37 38.47 16.30 1.16
C ARG A 37 38.65 17.56 2.00
N THR A 38 37.65 18.43 2.04
CA THR A 38 37.70 19.64 2.87
C THR A 38 37.74 19.29 4.36
N SER A 39 36.86 18.40 4.82
CA SER A 39 36.84 17.95 6.22
C SER A 39 38.09 17.16 6.61
N ALA A 40 38.64 16.33 5.71
CA ALA A 40 39.87 15.58 5.96
C ALA A 40 41.08 16.50 6.03
N HIS A 41 41.16 17.52 5.16
CA HIS A 41 42.22 18.53 5.26
C HIS A 41 42.10 19.37 6.55
N TRP A 42 40.88 19.58 7.04
CA TRP A 42 40.67 20.30 8.29
C TRP A 42 41.00 19.45 9.52
N ALA A 43 40.78 18.14 9.44
CA ALA A 43 41.07 17.19 10.52
C ALA A 43 42.53 16.68 10.55
N ASP A 44 43.24 16.67 9.42
CA ASP A 44 44.67 16.31 9.30
C ASP A 44 45.56 17.42 9.89
N ARG A 45 45.55 17.52 11.22
CA ARG A 45 46.43 18.41 12.00
C ARG A 45 47.90 18.03 11.84
N SER A 46 48.17 16.76 11.51
CA SER A 46 49.50 16.22 11.23
C SER A 46 50.08 16.67 9.89
N CYS A 47 49.25 17.19 8.98
CA CYS A 47 49.58 17.52 7.59
C CYS A 47 50.28 16.35 6.84
N SER A 48 50.00 15.12 7.24
CA SER A 48 50.70 13.94 6.73
C SER A 48 50.12 13.43 5.39
N GLY A 49 48.96 13.94 4.99
CA GLY A 49 48.18 13.39 3.88
C GLY A 49 47.45 12.10 4.25
N THR A 50 47.46 11.71 5.53
CA THR A 50 46.73 10.60 6.13
C THR A 50 46.06 11.05 7.43
N LEU A 51 44.94 10.42 7.81
CA LEU A 51 44.27 10.74 9.08
C LEU A 51 44.67 9.71 10.14
N GLU A 52 45.29 10.18 11.23
CA GLU A 52 45.48 9.37 12.44
C GLU A 52 44.13 9.11 13.13
N TYR A 53 44.08 8.18 14.09
CA TYR A 53 42.81 7.73 14.68
C TYR A 53 41.91 8.88 15.20
N ASP A 54 42.47 9.81 15.99
CA ASP A 54 41.71 10.93 16.55
C ASP A 54 41.26 11.93 15.47
N GLU A 55 42.09 12.15 14.45
CA GLU A 55 41.78 12.99 13.29
C GLU A 55 40.70 12.33 12.41
N PHE A 56 40.71 11.01 12.28
CA PHE A 56 39.67 10.27 11.59
C PHE A 56 38.33 10.33 12.33
N VAL A 57 38.34 10.26 13.66
CA VAL A 57 37.12 10.44 14.47
C VAL A 57 36.57 11.85 14.28
N GLU A 58 37.41 12.88 14.35
CA GLU A 58 37.00 14.28 14.11
C GLU A 58 36.47 14.48 12.69
N PHE A 59 37.15 13.93 11.69
CA PHE A 59 36.72 13.91 10.30
C PHE A 59 35.35 13.25 10.12
N TYR A 60 35.16 12.06 10.69
CA TYR A 60 33.91 11.32 10.60
C TYR A 60 32.78 12.08 11.27
N GLN A 61 33.01 12.61 12.48
CA GLN A 61 32.03 13.43 13.18
C GLN A 61 31.67 14.69 12.39
N ALA A 62 32.65 15.39 11.81
CA ALA A 62 32.40 16.56 10.97
C ALA A 62 31.58 16.23 9.71
N LEU A 63 31.79 15.04 9.14
CA LEU A 63 31.09 14.58 7.95
C LEU A 63 29.65 14.13 8.25
N THR A 64 29.41 13.47 9.39
CA THR A 64 28.09 12.91 9.75
C THR A 64 27.29 13.83 10.68
N GLN A 65 27.79 15.03 10.97
CA GLN A 65 27.12 15.98 11.84
C GLN A 65 25.80 16.45 11.24
N ARG A 66 24.74 16.38 12.06
CA ARG A 66 23.41 16.88 11.72
C ARG A 66 23.12 18.15 12.48
N GLU A 67 23.57 19.28 11.94
CA GLU A 67 23.43 20.60 12.56
C GLU A 67 21.96 20.94 12.86
N GLU A 68 21.03 20.56 11.98
CA GLU A 68 19.60 20.82 12.14
C GLU A 68 19.01 20.09 13.35
N VAL A 69 19.47 18.86 13.61
CA VAL A 69 19.04 18.07 14.79
C VAL A 69 19.78 18.55 16.03
N ARG A 70 21.06 18.91 15.89
CA ARG A 70 21.89 19.41 17.00
C ARG A 70 21.35 20.72 17.53
N PHE A 71 20.98 21.65 16.64
CA PHE A 71 20.33 22.91 17.00
C PHE A 71 19.00 22.67 17.72
N LEU A 72 18.18 21.73 17.22
CA LEU A 72 16.93 21.35 17.88
C LEU A 72 17.19 20.80 19.29
N PHE A 73 18.13 19.87 19.44
CA PHE A 73 18.49 19.26 20.72
C PHE A 73 19.03 20.30 21.72
N GLN A 74 19.92 21.18 21.28
CA GLN A 74 20.47 22.26 22.11
C GLN A 74 19.38 23.21 22.61
N ARG A 75 18.41 23.56 21.76
CA ARG A 75 17.26 24.38 22.14
C ARG A 75 16.42 23.72 23.25
N LEU A 76 16.32 22.39 23.25
CA LEU A 76 15.61 21.64 24.28
C LEU A 76 16.41 21.49 25.58
N CYS A 77 17.74 21.52 25.49
CA CYS A 77 18.67 21.26 26.60
C CYS A 77 19.39 22.51 27.14
N HIS A 78 18.90 23.72 26.82
CA HIS A 78 19.57 25.00 27.10
C HIS A 78 20.04 25.15 28.57
N ASP A 79 19.35 24.51 29.52
CA ASP A 79 19.62 24.63 30.95
C ASP A 79 20.13 23.34 31.63
N THR A 80 20.42 22.27 30.86
CA THR A 80 20.56 20.89 31.41
C THR A 80 21.86 20.17 31.08
N ASN A 81 22.99 20.89 30.96
CA ASN A 81 24.33 20.28 30.75
C ASN A 81 24.37 19.28 29.57
N ASN A 82 23.73 19.63 28.44
CA ASN A 82 23.66 18.83 27.20
C ASN A 82 22.97 17.46 27.32
N VAL A 83 22.08 17.26 28.30
CA VAL A 83 21.19 16.08 28.36
C VAL A 83 19.72 16.49 28.42
N LEU A 84 18.85 15.70 27.79
CA LEU A 84 17.41 15.91 27.75
C LEU A 84 16.72 15.07 28.83
N SER A 85 16.19 15.72 29.88
CA SER A 85 15.47 15.01 30.93
C SER A 85 14.10 14.50 30.45
N ALA A 86 13.55 13.48 31.12
CA ALA A 86 12.21 12.98 30.83
C ALA A 86 11.14 14.09 30.81
N SER A 87 11.23 15.09 31.69
CA SER A 87 10.30 16.23 31.73
C SER A 87 10.38 17.09 30.47
N LYS A 88 11.60 17.44 30.04
CA LYS A 88 11.82 18.23 28.82
C LYS A 88 11.45 17.44 27.56
N LEU A 89 11.71 16.13 27.55
CA LEU A 89 11.25 15.25 26.48
C LEU A 89 9.72 15.21 26.42
N THR A 90 9.01 15.14 27.55
CA THR A 90 7.54 15.24 27.59
C THR A 90 7.06 16.55 26.97
N SER A 91 7.63 17.69 27.34
CA SER A 91 7.29 18.98 26.72
C SER A 91 7.58 18.99 25.22
N PHE A 92 8.70 18.41 24.78
CA PHE A 92 8.98 18.26 23.34
C PHE A 92 7.93 17.41 22.62
N LEU A 93 7.49 16.30 23.21
CA LEU A 93 6.45 15.46 22.62
C LEU A 93 5.12 16.21 22.47
N GLN A 94 4.74 17.00 23.48
CA GLN A 94 3.52 17.80 23.48
C GLN A 94 3.62 18.98 22.49
N ASP A 95 4.63 19.83 22.66
CA ASP A 95 4.74 21.12 21.98
C ASP A 95 5.26 21.02 20.55
N CYS A 96 6.18 20.07 20.30
CA CYS A 96 6.86 19.94 19.02
C CYS A 96 6.46 18.70 18.22
N GLN A 97 6.01 17.61 18.85
CA GLN A 97 5.57 16.39 18.16
C GLN A 97 4.05 16.28 18.01
N GLY A 98 3.29 17.19 18.64
CA GLY A 98 1.83 17.19 18.60
C GLY A 98 1.19 16.02 19.33
N GLU A 99 1.95 15.33 20.20
CA GLU A 99 1.44 14.29 21.09
C GLU A 99 0.86 14.96 22.36
N LEU A 100 -0.30 15.61 22.22
CA LEU A 100 -0.89 16.46 23.26
C LEU A 100 -1.11 15.72 24.59
N ASP A 101 -1.48 14.44 24.52
CA ASP A 101 -1.72 13.58 25.68
C ASP A 101 -0.45 12.86 26.18
N ALA A 102 0.73 13.17 25.65
CA ALA A 102 1.97 12.52 26.06
C ALA A 102 2.24 12.78 27.55
N MET A 103 2.41 11.69 28.30
CA MET A 103 2.75 11.73 29.73
C MET A 103 4.24 11.42 29.94
N LYS A 104 4.71 11.57 31.19
CA LYS A 104 6.11 11.31 31.56
C LYS A 104 6.52 9.86 31.31
N GLU A 105 5.58 8.93 31.38
CA GLU A 105 5.74 7.51 31.10
C GLU A 105 6.16 7.28 29.65
N ARG A 106 5.57 8.02 28.69
CA ARG A 106 5.95 7.94 27.26
C ARG A 106 7.39 8.40 27.05
N ALA A 107 7.77 9.54 27.65
CA ALA A 107 9.15 10.03 27.59
C ALA A 107 10.13 9.04 28.22
N THR A 108 9.78 8.46 29.37
CA THR A 108 10.60 7.46 30.07
C THR A 108 10.77 6.18 29.23
N TYR A 109 9.70 5.73 28.57
CA TYR A 109 9.77 4.61 27.62
C TYR A 109 10.77 4.90 26.49
N LEU A 110 10.68 6.09 25.87
CA LEU A 110 11.58 6.47 24.77
C LEU A 110 13.04 6.57 25.22
N ILE A 111 13.30 7.11 26.41
CA ILE A 111 14.63 7.14 27.02
C ILE A 111 15.14 5.71 27.21
N ASN A 112 14.36 4.85 27.85
CA ASN A 112 14.78 3.47 28.11
C ASN A 112 15.04 2.67 26.83
N LYS A 113 14.29 2.95 25.77
CA LYS A 113 14.40 2.25 24.49
C LYS A 113 15.56 2.73 23.62
N HIS A 114 15.80 4.04 23.58
CA HIS A 114 16.68 4.65 22.57
C HIS A 114 17.98 5.21 23.14
N GLU A 115 18.10 5.44 24.44
CA GLU A 115 19.33 5.98 25.04
C GLU A 115 20.45 4.93 25.06
N PRO A 116 21.59 5.18 24.36
CA PRO A 116 22.69 4.23 24.32
C PRO A 116 23.54 4.24 25.59
N CYS A 117 23.67 5.37 26.30
CA CYS A 117 24.50 5.47 27.49
C CYS A 117 23.75 5.03 28.74
N GLU A 118 24.15 3.90 29.33
CA GLU A 118 23.47 3.32 30.50
C GLU A 118 23.42 4.29 31.69
N ILE A 119 24.52 5.00 31.97
CA ILE A 119 24.61 5.97 33.06
C ILE A 119 23.60 7.11 32.88
N VAL A 120 23.39 7.57 31.64
CA VAL A 120 22.44 8.66 31.34
C VAL A 120 21.00 8.13 31.35
N ARG A 121 20.79 6.91 30.85
CA ARG A 121 19.51 6.20 30.87
C ARG A 121 19.01 5.98 32.30
N GLU A 122 19.88 5.50 33.20
CA GLU A 122 19.56 5.30 34.62
C GLU A 122 19.17 6.60 35.33
N ARG A 123 19.68 7.74 34.89
CA ARG A 123 19.30 9.07 35.39
C ARG A 123 17.96 9.57 34.81
N GLY A 124 17.32 8.81 33.92
CA GLY A 124 16.09 9.23 33.25
C GLY A 124 16.29 10.40 32.28
N CYS A 125 17.46 10.43 31.63
CA CYS A 125 17.84 11.45 30.65
C CYS A 125 18.23 10.81 29.32
N MET A 126 18.31 11.65 28.28
CA MET A 126 18.68 11.26 26.92
C MET A 126 19.80 12.17 26.39
N THR A 127 20.81 11.58 25.76
CA THR A 127 21.90 12.26 25.05
C THR A 127 21.46 12.68 23.65
N PHE A 128 22.30 13.45 22.96
CA PHE A 128 22.07 13.77 21.54
C PHE A 128 21.93 12.49 20.69
N ASP A 129 22.77 11.49 20.95
CA ASP A 129 22.75 10.23 20.21
C ASP A 129 21.44 9.46 20.46
N GLY A 130 21.00 9.37 21.71
CA GLY A 130 19.70 8.78 22.04
C GLY A 130 18.52 9.52 21.39
N PHE A 131 18.61 10.85 21.29
CA PHE A 131 17.60 11.67 20.62
C PHE A 131 17.58 11.45 19.11
N LEU A 132 18.75 11.33 18.47
CA LEU A 132 18.87 11.01 17.06
C LEU A 132 18.38 9.59 16.75
N LEU A 133 18.69 8.61 17.60
CA LEU A 133 18.18 7.25 17.50
C LEU A 133 16.65 7.23 17.62
N TYR A 134 16.07 7.98 18.56
CA TYR A 134 14.62 8.16 18.64
C TYR A 134 14.03 8.71 17.33
N LEU A 135 14.56 9.83 16.82
CA LEU A 135 14.03 10.50 15.62
C LEU A 135 14.11 9.62 14.36
N THR A 136 15.12 8.75 14.27
CA THR A 136 15.33 7.84 13.13
C THR A 136 14.68 6.46 13.33
N SER A 137 14.11 6.20 14.50
CA SER A 137 13.41 4.95 14.81
C SER A 137 11.96 4.95 14.29
N PRO A 138 11.25 3.80 14.35
CA PRO A 138 9.81 3.76 14.09
C PRO A 138 8.98 4.72 14.96
N ASP A 139 9.43 5.10 16.16
CA ASP A 139 8.74 6.09 17.00
C ASP A 139 8.90 7.53 16.46
N GLY A 140 9.98 7.81 15.73
CA GLY A 140 10.25 9.09 15.06
C GLY A 140 9.78 9.12 13.60
N SER A 141 9.22 8.02 13.10
CA SER A 141 8.70 7.91 11.74
C SER A 141 7.53 8.86 11.50
N VAL A 142 7.42 9.34 10.26
CA VAL A 142 6.28 10.13 9.76
C VAL A 142 4.96 9.35 9.81
N PHE A 143 5.04 8.03 9.78
CA PHE A 143 3.89 7.14 9.89
C PHE A 143 3.59 6.82 11.35
N ASN A 144 2.33 6.99 11.74
CA ASN A 144 1.88 6.70 13.09
C ASN A 144 2.05 5.21 13.45
N PRO A 145 2.94 4.86 14.39
CA PRO A 145 3.21 3.46 14.70
C PRO A 145 1.99 2.73 15.27
N THR A 146 1.03 3.42 15.90
CA THR A 146 -0.20 2.76 16.40
C THR A 146 -1.08 2.24 15.27
N HIS A 147 -1.00 2.87 14.08
CA HIS A 147 -1.71 2.43 12.89
C HIS A 147 -1.04 1.22 12.21
N GLY A 148 0.16 0.83 12.66
CA GLY A 148 0.84 -0.42 12.30
C GLY A 148 0.23 -1.66 12.98
N SER A 149 -0.82 -1.48 13.80
CA SER A 149 -1.67 -2.54 14.33
C SER A 149 -3.15 -2.32 13.97
N ILE A 150 -3.97 -3.35 14.13
CA ILE A 150 -5.43 -3.22 14.00
C ILE A 150 -5.92 -2.20 15.03
N HIS A 151 -6.49 -1.09 14.56
CA HIS A 151 -6.99 0.00 15.42
C HIS A 151 -8.38 0.48 15.01
N GLN A 152 -8.86 0.08 13.82
CA GLN A 152 -10.18 0.45 13.32
C GLN A 152 -11.22 -0.59 13.76
N SER A 153 -12.50 -0.20 13.78
CA SER A 153 -13.59 -1.17 14.00
C SER A 153 -13.60 -2.18 12.87
N MET A 154 -13.60 -3.48 13.20
CA MET A 154 -13.68 -4.59 12.24
C MET A 154 -15.05 -5.28 12.27
N LYS A 155 -16.04 -4.64 12.90
CA LYS A 155 -17.39 -5.16 13.15
C LYS A 155 -18.48 -4.54 12.26
N GLU A 156 -18.12 -3.63 11.38
CA GLU A 156 -19.05 -3.05 10.41
C GLU A 156 -19.30 -4.03 9.26
N PRO A 157 -20.38 -3.89 8.48
CA PRO A 157 -20.60 -4.70 7.26
C PRO A 157 -19.41 -4.64 6.29
N LEU A 158 -19.11 -5.71 5.57
CA LEU A 158 -17.97 -5.75 4.64
C LEU A 158 -18.02 -4.64 3.56
N SER A 159 -19.21 -4.18 3.17
CA SER A 159 -19.41 -3.03 2.27
C SER A 159 -18.83 -1.71 2.82
N HIS A 160 -18.57 -1.60 4.12
CA HIS A 160 -18.01 -0.43 4.79
C HIS A 160 -16.47 -0.36 4.73
N TYR A 161 -15.79 -1.32 4.10
CA TYR A 161 -14.33 -1.36 4.03
C TYR A 161 -13.83 -1.18 2.60
N PHE A 162 -12.69 -0.51 2.45
CA PHE A 162 -11.82 -0.66 1.29
C PHE A 162 -11.06 -1.99 1.43
N ILE A 163 -11.01 -2.77 0.36
CA ILE A 163 -10.47 -4.12 0.33
C ILE A 163 -9.28 -4.17 -0.61
N SER A 164 -8.13 -4.57 -0.11
CA SER A 164 -6.95 -4.79 -0.94
C SER A 164 -7.24 -5.91 -1.94
N SER A 165 -7.31 -5.55 -3.21
CA SER A 165 -7.72 -6.35 -4.36
C SER A 165 -6.70 -6.32 -5.51
N SER A 166 -6.35 -7.50 -6.02
CA SER A 166 -5.47 -7.69 -7.18
C SER A 166 -6.29 -8.09 -8.41
N HIS A 167 -5.91 -7.55 -9.57
CA HIS A 167 -6.42 -7.90 -10.89
C HIS A 167 -5.48 -8.90 -11.57
N ASN A 168 -6.02 -9.90 -12.27
CA ASN A 168 -5.29 -10.96 -12.97
C ASN A 168 -4.08 -11.45 -12.17
N THR A 169 -4.33 -11.81 -10.91
CA THR A 169 -3.30 -12.03 -9.88
C THR A 169 -2.25 -13.05 -10.28
N TYR A 170 -2.57 -13.97 -11.18
CA TYR A 170 -1.67 -14.99 -11.69
C TYR A 170 -0.53 -14.43 -12.55
N LEU A 171 -0.67 -13.25 -13.17
CA LEU A 171 0.33 -12.68 -14.08
C LEU A 171 1.51 -12.01 -13.36
N LEU A 172 2.73 -12.29 -13.83
CA LEU A 172 3.95 -11.64 -13.35
C LEU A 172 4.40 -10.45 -14.21
N GLN A 173 3.86 -10.29 -15.43
CA GLN A 173 4.27 -9.27 -16.40
C GLN A 173 3.06 -8.74 -17.19
N ASP A 174 3.18 -8.66 -18.53
CA ASP A 174 2.16 -8.17 -19.45
C ASP A 174 0.97 -9.13 -19.60
N GLN A 175 -0.12 -8.62 -20.17
CA GLN A 175 -1.38 -9.35 -20.33
C GLN A 175 -1.37 -10.32 -21.51
N LEU A 176 -0.41 -10.26 -22.44
CA LEU A 176 -0.50 -10.99 -23.72
C LEU A 176 0.42 -12.21 -23.79
N ARG A 177 1.60 -12.14 -23.20
CA ARG A 177 2.69 -13.13 -23.32
C ARG A 177 3.40 -13.38 -22.00
N GLY A 178 3.08 -12.62 -20.96
CA GLY A 178 3.69 -12.73 -19.63
C GLY A 178 3.50 -14.10 -18.98
N PRO A 179 4.42 -14.51 -18.08
CA PRO A 179 4.28 -15.76 -17.37
C PRO A 179 3.23 -15.66 -16.26
N SER A 180 2.39 -16.70 -16.15
CA SER A 180 1.52 -16.96 -15.02
C SER A 180 2.25 -17.78 -13.95
N SER A 181 2.05 -17.47 -12.67
CA SER A 181 2.73 -18.14 -11.55
C SER A 181 1.92 -18.15 -10.26
N THR A 182 2.04 -19.24 -9.50
CA THR A 182 1.56 -19.33 -8.12
C THR A 182 2.27 -18.35 -7.18
N GLU A 183 3.51 -17.97 -7.49
CA GLU A 183 4.28 -16.99 -6.71
C GLU A 183 3.64 -15.60 -6.71
N ALA A 184 2.90 -15.26 -7.76
CA ALA A 184 2.18 -13.99 -7.83
C ALA A 184 1.10 -13.89 -6.74
N TYR A 185 0.37 -14.99 -6.49
CA TYR A 185 -0.57 -15.10 -5.37
C TYR A 185 0.13 -15.04 -4.01
N ILE A 186 1.29 -15.71 -3.86
CA ILE A 186 2.07 -15.67 -2.61
C ILE A 186 2.46 -14.23 -2.30
N LYS A 187 3.02 -13.50 -3.27
CA LYS A 187 3.40 -12.10 -3.12
C LYS A 187 2.21 -11.21 -2.78
N ALA A 188 1.07 -11.38 -3.46
CA ALA A 188 -0.15 -10.63 -3.16
C ALA A 188 -0.60 -10.85 -1.71
N PHE A 189 -0.64 -12.10 -1.23
CA PHE A 189 -1.02 -12.39 0.15
C PHE A 189 -0.01 -11.85 1.17
N LEU A 190 1.29 -11.94 0.90
CA LEU A 190 2.32 -11.38 1.79
C LEU A 190 2.27 -9.85 1.86
N LYS A 191 1.75 -9.18 0.82
CA LYS A 191 1.42 -7.75 0.80
C LYS A 191 0.05 -7.41 1.43
N GLY A 192 -0.63 -8.38 2.05
CA GLY A 192 -1.91 -8.18 2.71
C GLY A 192 -3.14 -8.21 1.79
N CYS A 193 -2.99 -8.52 0.50
CA CYS A 193 -4.13 -8.57 -0.44
C CYS A 193 -5.22 -9.54 0.03
N ARG A 194 -6.48 -9.12 -0.04
CA ARG A 194 -7.69 -9.83 0.43
C ARG A 194 -8.65 -10.23 -0.69
N CYS A 195 -8.47 -9.76 -1.92
CA CYS A 195 -9.27 -10.19 -3.06
C CYS A 195 -8.34 -10.52 -4.24
N VAL A 196 -8.35 -11.76 -4.70
CA VAL A 196 -7.49 -12.25 -5.79
C VAL A 196 -8.33 -12.85 -6.91
N GLU A 197 -7.82 -12.79 -8.12
CA GLU A 197 -8.53 -13.20 -9.33
C GLU A 197 -7.99 -14.52 -9.90
N LEU A 198 -8.90 -15.37 -10.38
CA LEU A 198 -8.62 -16.68 -10.96
C LEU A 198 -9.43 -16.86 -12.24
N ASP A 199 -8.77 -16.76 -13.38
CA ASP A 199 -9.39 -16.96 -14.70
C ASP A 199 -9.28 -18.42 -15.08
N CYS A 200 -10.35 -19.16 -14.83
CA CYS A 200 -10.37 -20.61 -14.86
C CYS A 200 -10.82 -21.10 -16.23
N TRP A 201 -10.03 -21.98 -16.83
CA TRP A 201 -10.28 -22.59 -18.14
C TRP A 201 -10.09 -24.10 -18.09
N ASP A 202 -10.72 -24.80 -19.04
CA ASP A 202 -10.48 -26.22 -19.21
C ASP A 202 -9.01 -26.51 -19.48
N GLY A 203 -8.42 -27.42 -18.71
CA GLY A 203 -7.06 -27.90 -18.90
C GLY A 203 -6.99 -29.36 -19.33
N PRO A 204 -5.78 -29.85 -19.66
CA PRO A 204 -5.56 -31.24 -20.04
C PRO A 204 -5.78 -32.18 -18.84
N ASN A 205 -6.09 -33.44 -19.11
CA ASN A 205 -6.27 -34.48 -18.10
C ASN A 205 -7.37 -34.15 -17.06
N GLU A 206 -8.43 -33.45 -17.49
CA GLU A 206 -9.56 -33.04 -16.63
C GLU A 206 -9.18 -32.14 -15.44
N GLU A 207 -7.99 -31.53 -15.48
CA GLU A 207 -7.51 -30.61 -14.45
C GLU A 207 -7.66 -29.14 -14.93
N PRO A 208 -8.46 -28.31 -14.22
CA PRO A 208 -8.63 -26.91 -14.57
C PRO A 208 -7.32 -26.12 -14.47
N VAL A 209 -7.13 -25.17 -15.38
CA VAL A 209 -5.97 -24.28 -15.44
C VAL A 209 -6.37 -22.82 -15.29
N ILE A 210 -5.41 -21.99 -14.88
CA ILE A 210 -5.53 -20.54 -14.79
C ILE A 210 -4.55 -19.88 -15.75
N TYR A 211 -5.07 -18.98 -16.58
CA TYR A 211 -4.32 -18.10 -17.48
C TYR A 211 -5.24 -17.04 -18.11
N HIS A 212 -4.65 -16.06 -18.80
CA HIS A 212 -5.43 -15.05 -19.51
C HIS A 212 -5.93 -15.61 -20.84
N GLY A 213 -7.25 -15.80 -20.97
CA GLY A 213 -7.89 -16.46 -22.10
C GLY A 213 -7.53 -15.86 -23.45
N TYR A 214 -7.42 -16.71 -24.48
CA TYR A 214 -7.11 -16.30 -25.86
C TYR A 214 -5.79 -15.54 -26.05
N THR A 215 -4.87 -15.61 -25.08
CA THR A 215 -3.53 -15.02 -25.16
C THR A 215 -2.43 -16.09 -25.18
N LEU A 216 -1.17 -15.67 -25.22
CA LEU A 216 0.02 -16.53 -25.17
C LEU A 216 0.64 -16.61 -23.76
N THR A 217 -0.09 -16.16 -22.73
CA THR A 217 0.37 -16.27 -21.33
C THR A 217 0.52 -17.74 -20.92
N SER A 218 1.49 -18.03 -20.05
CA SER A 218 1.67 -19.39 -19.56
C SER A 218 0.51 -19.81 -18.65
N LYS A 219 0.36 -21.12 -18.42
CA LYS A 219 -0.76 -21.69 -17.64
C LYS A 219 -0.25 -22.30 -16.34
N ILE A 220 -1.04 -22.17 -15.28
CA ILE A 220 -0.80 -22.82 -13.99
C ILE A 220 -2.02 -23.65 -13.59
N LEU A 221 -1.85 -24.67 -12.76
CA LEU A 221 -2.96 -25.51 -12.31
C LEU A 221 -3.82 -24.75 -11.29
N PHE A 222 -5.15 -24.86 -11.43
CA PHE A 222 -6.09 -24.32 -10.44
C PHE A 222 -5.84 -24.92 -9.06
N ARG A 223 -5.61 -26.23 -9.00
CA ARG A 223 -5.32 -26.96 -7.77
C ARG A 223 -4.15 -26.36 -6.98
N ASP A 224 -3.06 -26.01 -7.67
CA ASP A 224 -1.85 -25.47 -7.03
C ASP A 224 -2.11 -24.06 -6.48
N VAL A 225 -2.91 -23.25 -7.17
CA VAL A 225 -3.35 -21.94 -6.66
C VAL A 225 -4.20 -22.10 -5.41
N ILE A 226 -5.14 -23.06 -5.36
CA ILE A 226 -5.93 -23.30 -4.15
C ILE A 226 -5.06 -23.80 -2.98
N GLN A 227 -4.01 -24.57 -3.22
CA GLN A 227 -3.02 -24.93 -2.19
C GLN A 227 -2.26 -23.70 -1.66
N VAL A 228 -1.92 -22.76 -2.54
CA VAL A 228 -1.32 -21.48 -2.13
C VAL A 228 -2.29 -20.67 -1.27
N VAL A 229 -3.56 -20.59 -1.65
CA VAL A 229 -4.60 -19.91 -0.86
C VAL A 229 -4.68 -20.55 0.54
N GLU A 230 -4.76 -21.88 0.62
CA GLU A 230 -4.82 -22.60 1.89
C GLU A 230 -3.66 -22.22 2.83
N LYS A 231 -2.45 -22.15 2.29
CA LYS A 231 -1.20 -21.94 3.04
C LYS A 231 -0.92 -20.47 3.38
N TYR A 232 -1.26 -19.53 2.49
CA TYR A 232 -0.81 -18.13 2.59
C TYR A 232 -1.92 -17.12 2.83
N ALA A 233 -3.19 -17.43 2.56
CA ALA A 233 -4.31 -16.48 2.67
C ALA A 233 -4.32 -15.74 4.01
N PHE A 234 -4.03 -16.44 5.11
CA PHE A 234 -4.11 -15.88 6.45
C PHE A 234 -2.74 -15.66 7.15
N LYS A 235 -1.64 -15.66 6.39
CA LYS A 235 -0.29 -15.59 6.97
C LYS A 235 0.05 -14.23 7.58
N VAL A 236 -0.44 -13.15 6.98
CA VAL A 236 -0.18 -11.76 7.43
C VAL A 236 -1.44 -11.04 7.92
N SER A 237 -2.63 -11.61 7.69
CA SER A 237 -3.91 -11.04 8.08
C SER A 237 -4.92 -12.17 8.33
N GLU A 238 -5.64 -12.13 9.44
CA GLU A 238 -6.67 -13.13 9.79
C GLU A 238 -8.02 -12.85 9.09
N TYR A 239 -8.16 -11.70 8.46
CA TYR A 239 -9.40 -11.23 7.85
C TYR A 239 -9.71 -11.95 6.53
N PRO A 240 -10.99 -11.99 6.12
CA PRO A 240 -11.45 -12.81 5.00
C PRO A 240 -10.73 -12.56 3.68
N VAL A 241 -10.64 -13.61 2.86
CA VAL A 241 -10.15 -13.55 1.48
C VAL A 241 -11.28 -13.84 0.51
N ILE A 242 -11.40 -13.05 -0.55
CA ILE A 242 -12.33 -13.23 -1.66
C ILE A 242 -11.56 -13.80 -2.86
N LEU A 243 -12.04 -14.93 -3.39
CA LEU A 243 -11.57 -15.47 -4.67
C LEU A 243 -12.56 -15.05 -5.77
N SER A 244 -12.15 -14.15 -6.64
CA SER A 244 -12.92 -13.74 -7.82
C SER A 244 -12.70 -14.77 -8.93
N ILE A 245 -13.67 -15.64 -9.14
CA ILE A 245 -13.61 -16.68 -10.17
C ILE A 245 -14.23 -16.14 -11.46
N GLU A 246 -13.42 -16.08 -12.51
CA GLU A 246 -13.90 -15.95 -13.89
C GLU A 246 -13.91 -17.36 -14.49
N ASN A 247 -15.10 -17.89 -14.81
CA ASN A 247 -15.29 -19.31 -15.08
C ASN A 247 -15.58 -19.58 -16.56
N HIS A 248 -14.62 -20.21 -17.24
CA HIS A 248 -14.73 -20.66 -18.63
C HIS A 248 -14.63 -22.18 -18.77
N CYS A 249 -14.74 -22.91 -17.65
CA CYS A 249 -14.63 -24.37 -17.62
C CYS A 249 -15.92 -25.05 -18.07
N SER A 250 -15.78 -26.23 -18.68
CA SER A 250 -16.85 -27.21 -18.84
C SER A 250 -17.47 -27.62 -17.50
N LEU A 251 -18.70 -28.13 -17.53
CA LEU A 251 -19.39 -28.60 -16.32
C LEU A 251 -18.59 -29.63 -15.53
N GLU A 252 -17.86 -30.51 -16.21
CA GLU A 252 -17.05 -31.53 -15.55
C GLU A 252 -15.89 -30.90 -14.78
N GLN A 253 -15.15 -29.99 -15.41
CA GLN A 253 -14.05 -29.31 -14.75
C GLN A 253 -14.53 -28.29 -13.70
N GLN A 254 -15.73 -27.74 -13.82
CA GLN A 254 -16.35 -26.96 -12.74
C GLN A 254 -16.60 -27.80 -11.48
N ARG A 255 -17.01 -29.08 -11.62
CA ARG A 255 -17.11 -30.00 -10.47
C ARG A 255 -15.75 -30.28 -9.86
N VAL A 256 -14.71 -30.43 -10.69
CA VAL A 256 -13.32 -30.58 -10.23
C VAL A 256 -12.85 -29.34 -9.46
N MET A 257 -13.13 -28.12 -9.96
CA MET A 257 -12.84 -26.88 -9.24
C MET A 257 -13.52 -26.86 -7.86
N ALA A 258 -14.82 -27.17 -7.80
CA ALA A 258 -15.57 -27.24 -6.55
C ALA A 258 -15.00 -28.30 -5.59
N HIS A 259 -14.59 -29.46 -6.12
CA HIS A 259 -13.94 -30.51 -5.36
C HIS A 259 -12.60 -30.06 -4.77
N HIS A 260 -11.73 -29.44 -5.57
CA HIS A 260 -10.43 -28.91 -5.11
C HIS A 260 -10.62 -27.85 -4.03
N MET A 261 -11.55 -26.90 -4.22
CA MET A 261 -11.84 -25.89 -3.21
C MET A 261 -12.32 -26.51 -1.89
N LYS A 262 -13.29 -27.43 -1.94
CA LYS A 262 -13.84 -28.07 -0.73
C LYS A 262 -12.81 -28.96 -0.01
N SER A 263 -12.06 -29.75 -0.76
CA SER A 263 -11.10 -30.72 -0.20
C SER A 263 -9.84 -30.06 0.37
N ILE A 264 -9.34 -29.00 -0.27
CA ILE A 264 -8.12 -28.30 0.13
C ILE A 264 -8.41 -27.27 1.22
N LEU A 265 -9.41 -26.38 1.01
CA LEU A 265 -9.69 -25.28 1.94
C LEU A 265 -10.52 -25.73 3.15
N LYS A 266 -11.28 -26.82 3.05
CA LYS A 266 -12.05 -27.42 4.16
C LYS A 266 -12.89 -26.38 4.90
N ASN A 267 -12.68 -26.23 6.20
CA ASN A 267 -13.38 -25.29 7.08
C ASN A 267 -13.04 -23.81 6.83
N LYS A 268 -11.98 -23.51 6.07
CA LYS A 268 -11.66 -22.14 5.63
C LYS A 268 -12.64 -21.69 4.55
N LEU A 269 -13.12 -22.59 3.68
CA LEU A 269 -14.10 -22.24 2.66
C LEU A 269 -15.47 -21.96 3.30
N LEU A 270 -16.06 -20.82 2.96
CA LEU A 270 -17.40 -20.48 3.40
C LEU A 270 -18.44 -21.02 2.40
N THR A 271 -19.20 -22.03 2.81
CA THR A 271 -20.26 -22.65 1.99
C THR A 271 -21.67 -22.33 2.48
N GLU A 272 -21.81 -21.77 3.68
CA GLU A 272 -23.09 -21.45 4.30
C GLU A 272 -23.07 -20.03 4.90
N PRO A 273 -24.22 -19.34 4.95
CA PRO A 273 -24.32 -18.04 5.63
C PRO A 273 -23.90 -18.14 7.10
N VAL A 274 -23.14 -17.16 7.59
CA VAL A 274 -22.70 -17.10 8.99
C VAL A 274 -23.89 -16.80 9.92
N GLN A 275 -24.87 -16.04 9.43
CA GLN A 275 -26.11 -15.70 10.12
C GLN A 275 -27.29 -15.71 9.14
N SER A 276 -28.45 -16.19 9.61
CA SER A 276 -29.68 -16.30 8.82
C SER A 276 -30.55 -15.04 8.94
N GLY A 277 -30.97 -14.47 7.80
CA GLY A 277 -32.02 -13.45 7.75
C GLY A 277 -31.57 -11.99 7.86
N GLU A 278 -30.28 -11.70 7.70
CA GLU A 278 -29.78 -10.31 7.78
C GLU A 278 -30.02 -9.49 6.50
N SER A 279 -30.21 -8.19 6.67
CA SER A 279 -30.38 -7.20 5.59
C SER A 279 -29.06 -6.58 5.11
N GLU A 280 -27.91 -7.04 5.63
CA GLU A 280 -26.58 -6.46 5.39
C GLU A 280 -25.53 -7.56 5.17
N GLN A 281 -24.31 -7.16 4.77
CA GLN A 281 -23.18 -8.09 4.67
C GLN A 281 -22.57 -8.36 6.06
N PRO A 282 -22.04 -9.57 6.31
CA PRO A 282 -21.33 -9.86 7.54
C PRO A 282 -20.06 -9.00 7.65
N SER A 283 -19.62 -8.77 8.88
CA SER A 283 -18.41 -8.03 9.17
C SER A 283 -17.13 -8.83 8.92
N PRO A 284 -15.99 -8.14 8.69
CA PRO A 284 -14.69 -8.80 8.66
C PRO A 284 -14.40 -9.66 9.89
N GLU A 285 -14.83 -9.23 11.08
CA GLU A 285 -14.64 -9.98 12.32
C GLU A 285 -15.40 -11.32 12.31
N GLN A 286 -16.64 -11.33 11.82
CA GLN A 286 -17.45 -12.55 11.68
C GLN A 286 -16.90 -13.51 10.62
N LEU A 287 -16.14 -12.99 9.65
CA LEU A 287 -15.58 -13.74 8.53
C LEU A 287 -14.09 -14.09 8.73
N LYS A 288 -13.53 -13.92 9.94
CA LYS A 288 -12.13 -14.27 10.20
C LYS A 288 -11.80 -15.72 9.81
N GLY A 289 -10.68 -15.88 9.11
CA GLY A 289 -10.20 -17.16 8.60
C GLY A 289 -11.05 -17.78 7.48
N LYS A 290 -11.98 -17.01 6.88
CA LYS A 290 -12.86 -17.50 5.82
C LYS A 290 -12.42 -17.06 4.43
N VAL A 291 -12.56 -17.99 3.49
CA VAL A 291 -12.40 -17.80 2.05
C VAL A 291 -13.78 -17.77 1.42
N LEU A 292 -14.11 -16.66 0.77
CA LEU A 292 -15.37 -16.42 0.08
C LEU A 292 -15.17 -16.57 -1.43
N ILE A 293 -16.11 -17.20 -2.11
CA ILE A 293 -16.10 -17.31 -3.56
C ILE A 293 -17.02 -16.25 -4.16
N LYS A 294 -16.44 -15.40 -5.02
CA LYS A 294 -17.19 -14.48 -5.87
C LYS A 294 -17.36 -15.11 -7.25
N GLY A 295 -18.61 -15.25 -7.71
CA GLY A 295 -18.93 -15.86 -9.00
C GLY A 295 -20.43 -15.86 -9.31
N LYS A 296 -20.81 -16.39 -10.48
CA LYS A 296 -22.22 -16.55 -10.89
C LYS A 296 -22.91 -17.61 -10.01
N LYS A 297 -24.16 -17.38 -9.60
CA LYS A 297 -24.95 -18.29 -8.76
C LYS A 297 -26.30 -18.65 -9.40
N LEU A 298 -26.68 -19.92 -9.34
CA LEU A 298 -27.97 -20.44 -9.78
C LEU A 298 -29.09 -19.88 -8.89
N ILE A 299 -30.15 -19.37 -9.52
CA ILE A 299 -31.34 -18.90 -8.80
C ILE A 299 -32.20 -20.11 -8.46
N ARG A 300 -32.37 -20.40 -7.17
CA ARG A 300 -33.40 -21.36 -6.75
C ARG A 300 -34.77 -20.69 -6.89
N VAL A 301 -35.45 -20.92 -8.01
CA VAL A 301 -36.87 -20.56 -8.13
C VAL A 301 -37.64 -21.44 -7.14
N LYS A 302 -38.09 -20.87 -6.03
CA LYS A 302 -39.15 -21.50 -5.24
C LYS A 302 -40.41 -21.46 -6.10
N GLN A 303 -40.75 -22.57 -6.75
CA GLN A 303 -42.05 -22.69 -7.41
C GLN A 303 -43.16 -22.44 -6.37
N PRO A 304 -44.14 -21.57 -6.64
CA PRO A 304 -45.41 -21.65 -5.95
C PRO A 304 -46.06 -22.96 -6.36
N ALA A 305 -46.54 -23.75 -5.39
CA ALA A 305 -47.32 -24.95 -5.66
C ALA A 305 -48.63 -24.56 -6.37
N VAL A 306 -48.65 -24.65 -7.70
CA VAL A 306 -49.88 -24.71 -8.49
C VAL A 306 -49.68 -25.73 -9.61
N ASP A 307 -50.53 -26.73 -9.53
CA ASP A 307 -50.64 -27.94 -10.33
C ASP A 307 -51.14 -27.61 -11.75
N VAL A 308 -50.29 -27.72 -12.77
CA VAL A 308 -50.70 -28.08 -14.14
C VAL A 308 -49.55 -28.81 -14.83
N GLY A 309 -49.77 -30.08 -15.16
CA GLY A 309 -48.74 -30.98 -15.69
C GLY A 309 -48.13 -30.54 -17.02
N PHE A 310 -46.80 -30.46 -17.04
CA PHE A 310 -45.97 -30.89 -18.15
C PHE A 310 -44.72 -31.55 -17.58
N ARG A 311 -44.41 -32.75 -18.07
CA ARG A 311 -43.27 -33.57 -17.66
C ARG A 311 -41.96 -32.83 -17.92
N ALA A 312 -41.30 -32.38 -16.86
CA ALA A 312 -39.86 -32.12 -16.82
C ALA A 312 -39.31 -32.55 -15.45
N ALA A 313 -39.42 -33.84 -15.16
CA ALA A 313 -38.61 -34.49 -14.15
C ALA A 313 -37.39 -35.10 -14.84
N GLN A 314 -36.29 -34.33 -14.95
CA GLN A 314 -34.94 -34.84 -15.17
C GLN A 314 -33.93 -33.87 -14.51
N ASN A 315 -33.35 -34.34 -13.39
CA ASN A 315 -32.13 -33.92 -12.67
C ASN A 315 -31.79 -32.41 -12.53
N GLY A 316 -32.07 -31.85 -11.35
CA GLY A 316 -31.69 -30.49 -10.92
C GLY A 316 -30.22 -30.31 -10.54
N GLU A 317 -29.29 -30.71 -11.42
CA GLU A 317 -27.83 -30.65 -11.24
C GLU A 317 -27.14 -29.50 -12.01
N VAL A 318 -27.80 -28.94 -13.03
CA VAL A 318 -27.26 -27.92 -13.93
C VAL A 318 -28.26 -26.79 -14.11
N GLY A 319 -27.80 -25.54 -14.26
CA GLY A 319 -28.65 -24.42 -14.68
C GLY A 319 -27.87 -23.39 -15.49
N GLU A 320 -28.61 -22.49 -16.14
CA GLU A 320 -28.07 -21.48 -17.05
C GLU A 320 -27.88 -20.13 -16.36
N VAL A 321 -26.80 -19.42 -16.71
CA VAL A 321 -26.51 -18.05 -16.29
C VAL A 321 -26.11 -17.19 -17.50
N SER A 322 -26.39 -15.88 -17.45
CA SER A 322 -26.11 -14.95 -18.56
C SER A 322 -24.65 -14.50 -18.58
N ASP A 323 -24.08 -14.39 -19.79
CA ASP A 323 -22.67 -14.06 -20.09
C ASP A 323 -22.46 -12.63 -20.63
N GLU A 324 -23.44 -11.73 -20.48
CA GLU A 324 -23.45 -10.43 -21.18
C GLU A 324 -22.24 -9.50 -20.95
N ASP A 325 -21.48 -9.69 -19.86
CA ASP A 325 -20.29 -8.87 -19.58
C ASP A 325 -18.98 -9.40 -20.21
N GLU A 326 -18.90 -10.69 -20.59
CA GLU A 326 -17.65 -11.32 -21.07
C GLU A 326 -17.27 -10.90 -22.50
N ALA A 327 -18.25 -10.61 -23.36
CA ALA A 327 -17.99 -10.17 -24.73
C ALA A 327 -17.50 -8.71 -24.83
N ALA A 328 -17.60 -7.94 -23.75
CA ALA A 328 -17.09 -6.57 -23.66
C ALA A 328 -15.60 -6.49 -23.30
N GLU A 329 -14.99 -7.62 -22.98
CA GLU A 329 -13.60 -7.75 -22.49
C GLU A 329 -12.61 -8.17 -23.60
N MET A 330 -13.11 -8.46 -24.81
CA MET A 330 -12.30 -8.86 -25.97
C MET A 330 -12.00 -7.68 -26.90
N GLU A 331 -10.71 -7.44 -27.18
CA GLU A 331 -10.24 -6.29 -27.98
C GLU A 331 -10.32 -6.50 -29.50
N ASP A 332 -10.15 -7.73 -29.97
CA ASP A 332 -10.13 -8.04 -31.39
C ASP A 332 -11.58 -7.97 -31.93
N GLU A 333 -11.87 -7.00 -32.79
CA GLU A 333 -13.19 -6.82 -33.41
C GLU A 333 -13.62 -8.03 -34.26
N ASP A 334 -12.68 -8.79 -34.84
CA ASP A 334 -12.99 -10.02 -35.57
C ASP A 334 -13.30 -11.18 -34.61
N VAL A 335 -12.62 -11.28 -33.46
CA VAL A 335 -12.94 -12.26 -32.41
C VAL A 335 -14.24 -11.89 -31.71
N ARG A 336 -14.45 -10.61 -31.40
CA ARG A 336 -15.69 -10.07 -30.82
C ARG A 336 -16.85 -10.25 -31.79
N CYS A 337 -16.66 -10.04 -33.09
CA CYS A 337 -17.65 -10.38 -34.13
C CYS A 337 -17.85 -11.88 -34.26
N LYS A 338 -16.83 -12.74 -34.18
CA LYS A 338 -17.00 -14.21 -34.21
C LYS A 338 -17.75 -14.72 -32.98
N VAL A 339 -17.47 -14.17 -31.80
CA VAL A 339 -18.17 -14.48 -30.54
C VAL A 339 -19.61 -13.96 -30.58
N LYS A 340 -19.85 -12.78 -31.14
CA LYS A 340 -21.21 -12.24 -31.37
C LYS A 340 -21.98 -12.99 -32.46
N ASN A 341 -21.34 -13.39 -33.56
CA ASN A 341 -21.99 -14.07 -34.70
C ASN A 341 -22.29 -15.55 -34.40
N HIS A 342 -21.61 -16.17 -33.44
CA HIS A 342 -22.03 -17.45 -32.85
C HIS A 342 -23.03 -17.29 -31.68
N GLY A 343 -23.39 -16.04 -31.32
CA GLY A 343 -24.22 -15.69 -30.17
C GLY A 343 -25.70 -15.51 -30.51
N LYS A 344 -26.46 -16.61 -30.52
CA LYS A 344 -27.71 -16.60 -29.75
C LYS A 344 -27.28 -16.66 -28.29
N GLU A 345 -27.85 -15.81 -27.43
CA GLU A 345 -27.71 -15.76 -25.96
C GLU A 345 -26.81 -16.89 -25.41
N ARG A 346 -25.52 -16.61 -25.22
CA ARG A 346 -24.61 -17.58 -24.60
C ARG A 346 -25.03 -17.71 -23.15
N HIS A 347 -25.74 -18.80 -22.88
CA HIS A 347 -25.99 -19.30 -21.54
C HIS A 347 -24.79 -20.17 -21.16
N GLN A 348 -24.00 -19.75 -20.16
CA GLN A 348 -23.06 -20.65 -19.52
C GLN A 348 -23.84 -21.63 -18.65
N ASN A 349 -23.57 -22.91 -18.84
CA ASN A 349 -24.01 -23.94 -17.92
C ASN A 349 -23.14 -23.88 -16.65
N LEU A 350 -23.77 -23.71 -15.51
CA LEU A 350 -23.12 -23.64 -14.20
C LEU A 350 -23.40 -24.92 -13.40
N ALA A 351 -22.35 -25.59 -12.96
CA ALA A 351 -22.43 -26.75 -12.07
C ALA A 351 -22.94 -26.31 -10.69
N ARG A 352 -23.91 -27.05 -10.16
CA ARG A 352 -24.50 -26.77 -8.86
C ARG A 352 -23.47 -26.78 -7.73
N GLU A 353 -22.47 -27.67 -7.80
CA GLU A 353 -21.42 -27.82 -6.80
C GLU A 353 -20.55 -26.56 -6.66
N LEU A 354 -20.27 -25.89 -7.78
CA LEU A 354 -19.56 -24.61 -7.82
C LEU A 354 -20.49 -23.48 -7.35
N SER A 355 -21.75 -23.51 -7.78
CA SER A 355 -22.76 -22.53 -7.38
C SER A 355 -23.04 -22.50 -5.87
N ASP A 356 -23.02 -23.67 -5.23
CA ASP A 356 -23.23 -23.84 -3.80
C ASP A 356 -22.04 -23.30 -2.96
N CYS A 357 -20.86 -23.07 -3.57
CA CYS A 357 -19.73 -22.41 -2.90
C CYS A 357 -19.86 -20.88 -2.81
N ILE A 358 -20.81 -20.26 -3.52
CA ILE A 358 -20.98 -18.80 -3.56
C ILE A 358 -22.03 -18.38 -2.54
N VAL A 359 -21.65 -17.60 -1.54
CA VAL A 359 -22.56 -17.20 -0.44
C VAL A 359 -22.86 -15.70 -0.48
N TYR A 360 -21.87 -14.86 -0.13
CA TYR A 360 -22.06 -13.41 0.04
C TYR A 360 -21.56 -12.55 -1.14
N CYS A 361 -20.95 -13.15 -2.15
CA CYS A 361 -20.34 -12.43 -3.28
C CYS A 361 -20.92 -12.93 -4.62
N ARG A 362 -22.23 -12.90 -4.76
CA ARG A 362 -22.90 -13.31 -6.01
C ARG A 362 -22.63 -12.27 -7.10
N SER A 363 -21.91 -12.65 -8.14
CA SER A 363 -21.71 -11.83 -9.32
C SER A 363 -23.03 -11.66 -10.08
N VAL A 364 -23.37 -10.41 -10.39
CA VAL A 364 -24.53 -10.03 -11.19
C VAL A 364 -24.17 -8.85 -12.09
N HIS A 365 -24.81 -8.79 -13.27
CA HIS A 365 -24.73 -7.62 -14.14
C HIS A 365 -25.17 -6.37 -13.37
N PHE A 366 -24.61 -5.21 -13.70
CA PHE A 366 -24.94 -3.96 -13.02
C PHE A 366 -26.26 -3.39 -13.57
N PRO A 367 -27.38 -3.46 -12.82
CA PRO A 367 -28.70 -3.08 -13.31
C PRO A 367 -28.95 -1.56 -13.22
N GLY A 368 -27.95 -0.76 -12.88
CA GLY A 368 -28.09 0.65 -12.50
C GLY A 368 -28.18 0.89 -10.98
N LEU A 369 -28.02 2.16 -10.58
CA LEU A 369 -27.92 2.57 -9.17
C LEU A 369 -29.22 2.46 -8.36
N SER A 370 -30.38 2.54 -9.03
CA SER A 370 -31.70 2.60 -8.37
C SER A 370 -32.44 1.26 -8.35
N SER A 371 -31.86 0.22 -8.93
CA SER A 371 -32.50 -1.08 -9.07
C SER A 371 -32.49 -1.84 -7.74
N PRO A 372 -33.54 -2.59 -7.36
CA PRO A 372 -33.54 -3.41 -6.15
C PRO A 372 -32.49 -4.51 -6.21
N ARG A 373 -31.73 -4.71 -5.13
CA ARG A 373 -30.63 -5.68 -5.07
C ARG A 373 -30.55 -6.31 -3.69
N HIS A 374 -29.95 -7.48 -3.64
CA HIS A 374 -29.59 -8.09 -2.37
C HIS A 374 -28.18 -7.67 -1.93
N PRO A 375 -27.91 -7.50 -0.62
CA PRO A 375 -26.59 -7.08 -0.11
C PRO A 375 -25.44 -8.00 -0.53
N TRP A 376 -25.73 -9.29 -0.78
CA TRP A 376 -24.76 -10.29 -1.24
C TRP A 376 -24.53 -10.29 -2.76
N GLU A 377 -25.12 -9.35 -3.49
CA GLU A 377 -24.84 -9.13 -4.90
C GLU A 377 -23.66 -8.18 -5.09
N THR A 378 -22.80 -8.52 -6.04
CA THR A 378 -21.59 -7.76 -6.37
C THR A 378 -21.53 -7.53 -7.88
N SER A 379 -21.23 -6.30 -8.28
CA SER A 379 -20.99 -5.95 -9.69
C SER A 379 -19.54 -5.59 -9.93
N SER A 380 -19.06 -5.93 -11.13
CA SER A 380 -17.72 -5.58 -11.60
C SER A 380 -17.85 -4.67 -12.82
N LEU A 381 -17.09 -3.57 -12.86
CA LEU A 381 -17.08 -2.62 -13.97
C LEU A 381 -15.65 -2.36 -14.43
N SER A 382 -15.43 -2.25 -15.74
CA SER A 382 -14.17 -1.75 -16.27
C SER A 382 -13.95 -0.28 -15.88
N GLU A 383 -12.69 0.18 -15.83
CA GLU A 383 -12.35 1.57 -15.52
C GLU A 383 -13.17 2.58 -16.35
N GLY A 384 -13.44 2.29 -17.63
CA GLY A 384 -14.19 3.18 -18.51
C GLY A 384 -15.66 3.33 -18.09
N LYS A 385 -16.33 2.20 -17.78
CA LYS A 385 -17.73 2.19 -17.30
C LYS A 385 -17.83 2.84 -15.92
N ALA A 386 -16.90 2.53 -15.01
CA ALA A 386 -16.86 3.09 -13.66
C ALA A 386 -16.63 4.61 -13.68
N ASN A 387 -15.73 5.12 -14.54
CA ASN A 387 -15.52 6.56 -14.73
C ASN A 387 -16.74 7.28 -15.28
N LYS A 388 -17.48 6.65 -16.20
CA LYS A 388 -18.73 7.21 -16.71
C LYS A 388 -19.76 7.34 -15.58
N LEU A 389 -19.93 6.29 -14.79
CA LEU A 389 -20.86 6.27 -13.66
C LEU A 389 -20.51 7.32 -12.60
N LEU A 390 -19.22 7.52 -12.32
CA LEU A 390 -18.74 8.55 -11.39
C LEU A 390 -19.11 9.96 -11.85
N LYS A 391 -18.99 10.24 -13.15
CA LYS A 391 -19.35 11.55 -13.74
C LYS A 391 -20.86 11.79 -13.75
N GLU A 392 -21.66 10.74 -13.93
CA GLU A 392 -23.11 10.84 -14.07
C GLU A 392 -23.85 10.88 -12.72
N GLY A 393 -23.30 10.29 -11.65
CA GLY A 393 -24.01 10.14 -10.38
C GLY A 393 -23.12 9.80 -9.19
N GLY A 394 -22.09 10.62 -8.92
CA GLY A 394 -21.12 10.37 -7.84
C GLY A 394 -21.73 10.20 -6.45
N ARG A 395 -22.77 10.96 -6.11
CA ARG A 395 -23.47 10.87 -4.81
C ARG A 395 -24.31 9.60 -4.70
N GLU A 396 -25.08 9.29 -5.74
CA GLU A 396 -25.91 8.10 -5.83
C GLU A 396 -25.05 6.84 -5.77
N LEU A 397 -23.86 6.88 -6.39
CA LEU A 397 -22.86 5.83 -6.33
C LEU A 397 -22.28 5.65 -4.91
N VAL A 398 -21.96 6.73 -4.19
CA VAL A 398 -21.58 6.65 -2.78
C VAL A 398 -22.69 5.99 -1.96
N CYS A 399 -23.96 6.37 -2.18
CA CYS A 399 -25.11 5.77 -1.49
C CYS A 399 -25.22 4.26 -1.79
N HIS A 400 -25.10 3.85 -3.06
CA HIS A 400 -25.09 2.45 -3.46
C HIS A 400 -23.97 1.67 -2.75
N ASN A 401 -22.77 2.23 -2.72
CA ASN A 401 -21.57 1.59 -2.15
C ASN A 401 -21.53 1.53 -0.62
N ARG A 402 -22.55 2.06 0.08
CA ARG A 402 -22.75 1.79 1.51
C ARG A 402 -23.22 0.36 1.75
N GLN A 403 -24.06 -0.16 0.86
CA GLN A 403 -24.76 -1.43 1.06
C GLN A 403 -24.22 -2.56 0.18
N PHE A 404 -23.68 -2.24 -0.99
CA PHE A 404 -23.27 -3.23 -1.98
C PHE A 404 -21.78 -3.15 -2.28
N LEU A 405 -21.16 -4.31 -2.50
CA LEU A 405 -19.79 -4.38 -3.00
C LEU A 405 -19.76 -4.04 -4.48
N MET A 406 -18.86 -3.14 -4.86
CA MET A 406 -18.51 -2.86 -6.24
C MET A 406 -17.04 -3.12 -6.48
N ARG A 407 -16.77 -3.80 -7.60
CA ARG A 407 -15.44 -4.02 -8.14
C ARG A 407 -15.20 -3.14 -9.35
N VAL A 408 -14.02 -2.53 -9.40
CA VAL A 408 -13.48 -1.89 -10.61
C VAL A 408 -12.16 -2.54 -11.00
N TYR A 409 -11.91 -2.68 -12.29
CA TYR A 409 -10.72 -3.33 -12.85
C TYR A 409 -10.17 -2.60 -14.08
N PRO A 410 -8.88 -2.80 -14.42
CA PRO A 410 -8.22 -2.11 -15.52
C PRO A 410 -8.89 -2.43 -16.86
N ALA A 411 -8.88 -1.48 -17.80
CA ALA A 411 -9.37 -1.74 -19.15
C ALA A 411 -8.41 -2.67 -19.89
N ALA A 412 -8.96 -3.52 -20.76
CA ALA A 412 -8.20 -4.45 -21.60
C ALA A 412 -7.04 -3.79 -22.36
N ARG A 413 -7.21 -2.52 -22.78
CA ARG A 413 -6.19 -1.72 -23.50
C ARG A 413 -4.86 -1.56 -22.78
N ARG A 414 -4.84 -1.82 -21.47
CA ARG A 414 -3.64 -1.79 -20.61
C ARG A 414 -2.89 -3.12 -20.71
N THR A 415 -2.51 -3.48 -21.93
CA THR A 415 -1.84 -4.75 -22.24
C THR A 415 -0.46 -4.86 -21.60
N ASP A 416 0.16 -3.73 -21.28
CA ASP A 416 1.39 -3.58 -20.51
C ASP A 416 1.20 -3.78 -18.99
N SER A 417 -0.02 -4.12 -18.54
CA SER A 417 -0.39 -4.22 -17.14
C SER A 417 -0.28 -2.90 -16.37
N SER A 418 -0.31 -1.74 -17.04
CA SER A 418 -0.38 -0.44 -16.37
C SER A 418 -1.61 -0.32 -15.46
N ASN A 419 -1.52 0.54 -14.44
CA ASN A 419 -2.59 0.76 -13.48
C ASN A 419 -3.32 2.07 -13.72
N PHE A 420 -4.53 2.19 -13.18
CA PHE A 420 -5.26 3.44 -13.08
C PHE A 420 -5.13 4.02 -11.68
N ASP A 421 -5.32 5.33 -11.54
CA ASP A 421 -5.37 6.00 -10.25
C ASP A 421 -6.56 5.45 -9.41
N PRO A 422 -6.31 4.85 -8.22
CA PRO A 422 -7.36 4.29 -7.40
C PRO A 422 -8.23 5.35 -6.70
N MET A 423 -7.75 6.59 -6.55
CA MET A 423 -8.37 7.61 -5.70
C MET A 423 -9.79 8.01 -6.10
N PRO A 424 -10.14 8.20 -7.40
CA PRO A 424 -11.50 8.52 -7.80
C PRO A 424 -12.51 7.45 -7.38
N TYR A 425 -12.10 6.17 -7.38
CA TYR A 425 -12.95 5.04 -7.03
C TYR A 425 -13.10 4.89 -5.51
N TRP A 426 -12.01 5.03 -4.75
CA TRP A 426 -12.12 5.05 -3.28
C TRP A 426 -12.94 6.25 -2.78
N SER A 427 -12.79 7.41 -3.41
CA SER A 427 -13.60 8.59 -3.09
C SER A 427 -15.09 8.37 -3.35
N ALA A 428 -15.45 7.50 -4.31
CA ALA A 428 -16.82 7.09 -4.57
C ALA A 428 -17.26 5.85 -3.76
N GLY A 429 -16.41 5.34 -2.88
CA GLY A 429 -16.71 4.21 -2.00
C GLY A 429 -16.58 2.83 -2.64
N TYR A 430 -15.94 2.66 -3.81
CA TYR A 430 -15.66 1.32 -4.31
C TYR A 430 -14.79 0.54 -3.31
N GLN A 431 -15.18 -0.69 -3.00
CA GLN A 431 -14.48 -1.54 -2.03
C GLN A 431 -13.37 -2.32 -2.71
N ILE A 432 -13.65 -2.90 -3.88
CA ILE A 432 -12.76 -3.81 -4.59
C ILE A 432 -12.14 -3.06 -5.78
N VAL A 433 -11.15 -2.22 -5.50
CA VAL A 433 -10.39 -1.50 -6.53
C VAL A 433 -9.20 -2.38 -6.91
N ALA A 434 -9.35 -3.16 -7.99
CA ALA A 434 -8.37 -4.18 -8.37
C ALA A 434 -7.26 -3.57 -9.24
N LEU A 435 -6.01 -3.72 -8.82
CA LEU A 435 -4.81 -3.27 -9.56
C LEU A 435 -3.91 -4.45 -9.95
N ASN A 436 -3.10 -4.26 -10.98
CA ASN A 436 -2.03 -5.17 -11.40
C ASN A 436 -0.84 -5.03 -10.44
N PHE A 437 -0.72 -5.95 -9.47
CA PHE A 437 0.29 -5.92 -8.40
C PHE A 437 1.73 -6.09 -8.88
N GLN A 438 1.90 -6.66 -10.08
CA GLN A 438 3.20 -6.87 -10.71
C GLN A 438 3.81 -5.60 -11.31
N THR A 439 3.00 -4.53 -11.46
CA THR A 439 3.43 -3.30 -12.12
C THR A 439 3.73 -2.21 -11.08
N PRO A 440 5.00 -1.91 -10.81
CA PRO A 440 5.37 -0.79 -9.95
C PRO A 440 5.02 0.54 -10.63
N GLY A 441 4.83 1.59 -9.81
CA GLY A 441 4.50 2.92 -10.29
C GLY A 441 3.68 3.72 -9.29
N ASP A 442 3.37 4.96 -9.65
CA ASP A 442 2.65 5.91 -8.81
C ASP A 442 1.34 5.31 -8.26
N GLU A 443 0.56 4.63 -9.10
CA GLU A 443 -0.71 4.03 -8.68
C GLU A 443 -0.52 2.94 -7.62
N MET A 444 0.54 2.13 -7.75
CA MET A 444 0.84 1.08 -6.79
C MET A 444 1.46 1.65 -5.50
N ASP A 445 2.21 2.77 -5.59
CA ASP A 445 2.69 3.51 -4.42
C ASP A 445 1.52 4.03 -3.56
N LEU A 446 0.52 4.66 -4.21
CA LEU A 446 -0.70 5.12 -3.55
C LEU A 446 -1.42 3.96 -2.87
N TYR A 447 -1.45 2.82 -3.56
CA TYR A 447 -2.14 1.64 -3.11
C TYR A 447 -1.48 0.98 -1.90
N GLU A 448 -0.18 0.72 -1.95
CA GLU A 448 0.55 0.16 -0.82
C GLU A 448 0.57 1.14 0.36
N GLY A 449 0.71 2.43 0.10
CA GLY A 449 0.57 3.48 1.10
C GLY A 449 -0.78 3.43 1.81
N TRP A 450 -1.88 3.34 1.04
CA TRP A 450 -3.24 3.26 1.60
C TRP A 450 -3.44 2.05 2.50
N PHE A 451 -3.02 0.86 2.07
CA PHE A 451 -3.23 -0.39 2.80
C PHE A 451 -2.18 -0.68 3.87
N LYS A 452 -1.15 0.14 4.03
CA LYS A 452 -0.18 0.03 5.14
C LYS A 452 -0.83 0.26 6.50
N GLN A 453 -1.88 1.07 6.55
CA GLN A 453 -2.62 1.37 7.77
C GLN A 453 -3.40 0.15 8.30
N ASN A 454 -3.93 0.28 9.51
CA ASN A 454 -4.74 -0.75 10.17
C ASN A 454 -4.02 -2.11 10.21
N GLY A 455 -2.75 -2.10 10.60
CA GLY A 455 -1.93 -3.30 10.72
C GLY A 455 -1.63 -4.02 9.41
N SER A 456 -1.71 -3.32 8.27
CA SER A 456 -1.50 -3.91 6.95
C SER A 456 -2.41 -5.14 6.69
N CYS A 457 -3.59 -5.14 7.30
CA CYS A 457 -4.48 -6.30 7.29
C CYS A 457 -5.27 -6.44 5.97
N GLY A 458 -5.11 -5.48 5.06
CA GLY A 458 -5.77 -5.42 3.76
C GLY A 458 -7.23 -4.96 3.78
N LEU A 459 -7.72 -4.51 4.94
CA LEU A 459 -9.04 -3.90 5.11
C LEU A 459 -8.91 -2.56 5.84
N VAL A 460 -9.47 -1.52 5.23
CA VAL A 460 -9.48 -0.16 5.79
C VAL A 460 -10.93 0.30 5.87
N LEU A 461 -11.37 0.68 7.06
CA LEU A 461 -12.71 1.20 7.29
C LEU A 461 -12.88 2.53 6.54
N LYS A 462 -13.95 2.65 5.76
CA LYS A 462 -14.27 3.90 5.06
C LYS A 462 -14.54 5.04 6.05
N PRO A 463 -14.29 6.30 5.69
CA PRO A 463 -14.70 7.44 6.51
C PRO A 463 -16.21 7.53 6.66
N MET A 464 -16.66 8.24 7.69
CA MET A 464 -18.09 8.39 8.01
C MET A 464 -18.90 8.98 6.86
N CYS A 465 -18.32 9.88 6.07
CA CYS A 465 -18.97 10.48 4.90
C CYS A 465 -19.36 9.45 3.83
N LEU A 466 -18.71 8.28 3.78
CA LEU A 466 -18.99 7.18 2.86
C LEU A 466 -19.83 6.05 3.46
N ARG A 467 -20.16 6.10 4.76
CA ARG A 467 -20.93 5.06 5.46
C ARG A 467 -22.26 5.55 6.00
N SER A 468 -22.30 6.80 6.48
CA SER A 468 -23.50 7.33 7.12
C SER A 468 -24.68 7.45 6.14
N PRO A 469 -25.86 6.89 6.46
CA PRO A 469 -27.06 7.05 5.65
C PRO A 469 -27.47 8.51 5.44
N THR A 470 -27.17 9.38 6.41
CA THR A 470 -27.52 10.82 6.37
C THR A 470 -26.50 11.67 5.60
N SER A 471 -25.35 11.09 5.22
CA SER A 471 -24.31 11.80 4.49
C SER A 471 -24.79 12.19 3.09
N ARG A 472 -24.56 13.46 2.73
CA ARG A 472 -24.81 14.03 1.40
C ARG A 472 -23.53 14.17 0.56
N PHE A 473 -22.45 13.52 1.00
CA PHE A 473 -21.14 13.62 0.37
C PHE A 473 -21.19 13.26 -1.13
N SER A 474 -20.51 14.09 -1.93
CA SER A 474 -20.20 13.82 -3.33
C SER A 474 -18.70 13.97 -3.53
N PRO A 475 -18.02 13.01 -4.17
CA PRO A 475 -16.58 13.08 -4.38
C PRO A 475 -16.16 14.22 -5.32
N THR A 476 -17.01 14.65 -6.25
CA THR A 476 -16.70 15.72 -7.22
C THR A 476 -16.97 17.11 -6.67
N GLU A 477 -17.90 17.24 -5.73
CA GLU A 477 -18.33 18.50 -5.13
C GLU A 477 -18.52 18.30 -3.61
N PRO A 478 -17.43 18.21 -2.85
CA PRO A 478 -17.51 18.10 -1.39
C PRO A 478 -18.05 19.43 -0.83
N GLN A 479 -19.34 19.46 -0.47
CA GLN A 479 -19.98 20.65 0.08
C GLN A 479 -19.60 20.88 1.54
N SER A 480 -19.29 22.14 1.89
CA SER A 480 -19.13 22.61 3.27
C SER A 480 -20.39 22.34 4.10
N GLY A 481 -20.23 21.86 5.34
CA GLY A 481 -21.35 21.56 6.24
C GLY A 481 -21.84 20.10 6.24
N SER A 482 -21.14 19.19 5.55
CA SER A 482 -21.45 17.75 5.50
C SER A 482 -20.77 16.91 6.61
N GLY A 483 -20.31 17.55 7.69
CA GLY A 483 -19.52 16.88 8.74
C GLY A 483 -18.06 16.62 8.36
N LEU A 484 -17.57 17.34 7.33
CA LEU A 484 -16.16 17.35 6.94
C LEU A 484 -15.38 18.29 7.86
N HIS A 485 -14.10 17.99 8.07
CA HIS A 485 -13.18 18.79 8.87
C HIS A 485 -11.98 19.21 8.00
N PRO A 486 -12.09 20.31 7.25
CA PRO A 486 -11.00 20.79 6.41
C PRO A 486 -9.80 21.20 7.25
N VAL A 487 -8.59 21.01 6.71
CA VAL A 487 -7.34 21.36 7.40
C VAL A 487 -6.35 22.02 6.46
N ARG A 488 -5.42 22.76 7.05
CA ARG A 488 -4.20 23.22 6.41
C ARG A 488 -3.04 22.33 6.84
N LEU A 489 -2.43 21.67 5.86
CA LEU A 489 -1.22 20.86 6.05
C LEU A 489 0.00 21.67 5.61
N LYS A 490 0.90 21.96 6.55
CA LYS A 490 2.19 22.60 6.27
C LYS A 490 3.33 21.62 6.55
N ILE A 491 4.13 21.36 5.53
CA ILE A 491 5.28 20.46 5.59
C ILE A 491 6.54 21.28 5.33
N LYS A 492 7.42 21.37 6.33
CA LYS A 492 8.77 21.89 6.14
C LYS A 492 9.70 20.74 5.80
N VAL A 493 10.20 20.72 4.56
CA VAL A 493 11.25 19.78 4.13
C VAL A 493 12.59 20.35 4.60
N ILE A 494 13.21 19.69 5.59
CA ILE A 494 14.42 20.22 6.25
C ILE A 494 15.65 19.70 5.53
N SER A 495 15.86 18.38 5.52
CA SER A 495 17.06 17.75 4.97
C SER A 495 16.80 16.33 4.47
N GLY A 496 17.70 15.80 3.66
CA GLY A 496 17.72 14.41 3.19
C GLY A 496 18.94 13.69 3.74
N GLN A 497 18.91 12.36 3.75
CA GLN A 497 20.00 11.52 4.22
C GLN A 497 20.22 10.38 3.26
N GLN A 498 21.45 10.19 2.78
CA GLN A 498 21.91 9.03 2.02
C GLN A 498 20.99 8.63 0.87
N LEU A 499 20.56 9.63 0.08
CA LEU A 499 19.73 9.43 -1.09
C LEU A 499 20.47 8.56 -2.12
N PRO A 500 19.80 7.50 -2.62
CA PRO A 500 20.45 6.57 -3.54
C PRO A 500 20.76 7.25 -4.87
N LYS A 501 21.76 6.70 -5.56
CA LYS A 501 22.06 7.09 -6.94
C LYS A 501 21.12 6.34 -7.89
N VAL A 502 20.57 7.04 -8.88
CA VAL A 502 19.67 6.45 -9.89
C VAL A 502 20.41 5.38 -10.71
N ALA A 503 19.77 4.24 -10.92
CA ALA A 503 20.28 3.18 -11.80
C ALA A 503 20.39 3.72 -13.24
N ASN A 504 21.59 3.68 -13.83
CA ASN A 504 21.97 4.19 -15.16
C ASN A 504 22.54 5.61 -15.23
N SER A 505 22.67 6.31 -14.10
CA SER A 505 23.37 7.58 -14.07
C SER A 505 24.88 7.42 -14.33
N SER A 506 25.49 8.40 -14.99
CA SER A 506 26.86 8.31 -15.52
C SER A 506 27.90 8.03 -14.41
N LYS A 507 29.01 7.37 -14.76
CA LYS A 507 30.10 7.10 -13.80
C LYS A 507 30.62 8.42 -13.22
N GLY A 508 30.40 8.60 -11.92
CA GLY A 508 30.79 9.80 -11.19
C GLY A 508 29.68 10.83 -10.96
N SER A 509 28.53 10.77 -11.64
CA SER A 509 27.42 11.70 -11.32
C SER A 509 26.98 11.57 -9.85
N ILE A 510 26.58 12.70 -9.29
CA ILE A 510 25.98 12.79 -7.96
C ILE A 510 24.55 13.24 -8.21
N VAL A 511 23.60 12.70 -7.44
CA VAL A 511 22.21 13.14 -7.49
C VAL A 511 22.12 14.64 -7.14
N ASP A 512 21.29 15.36 -7.89
CA ASP A 512 20.91 16.75 -7.71
C ASP A 512 19.48 16.79 -7.13
N PRO A 513 19.28 16.43 -5.83
CA PRO A 513 17.97 16.03 -5.37
C PRO A 513 17.03 17.22 -5.18
N LEU A 514 15.78 17.03 -5.57
CA LEU A 514 14.63 17.82 -5.12
C LEU A 514 13.59 16.93 -4.44
N VAL A 515 12.76 17.53 -3.60
CA VAL A 515 11.65 16.84 -2.93
C VAL A 515 10.33 17.41 -3.41
N ARG A 516 9.50 16.55 -3.99
CA ARG A 516 8.14 16.84 -4.40
C ARG A 516 7.17 16.21 -3.42
N VAL A 517 6.24 17.00 -2.91
CA VAL A 517 5.15 16.52 -2.04
C VAL A 517 3.84 16.64 -2.80
N GLU A 518 3.15 15.52 -2.88
CA GLU A 518 1.88 15.37 -3.58
C GLU A 518 0.78 15.04 -2.59
N ILE A 519 -0.39 15.62 -2.82
CA ILE A 519 -1.64 15.26 -2.17
C ILE A 519 -2.50 14.55 -3.22
N HIS A 520 -2.99 13.37 -2.86
CA HIS A 520 -3.92 12.59 -3.67
C HIS A 520 -5.18 12.32 -2.87
N GLY A 521 -6.35 12.64 -3.39
CA GLY A 521 -7.61 12.61 -2.65
C GLY A 521 -8.81 12.85 -3.54
N VAL A 522 -9.80 13.55 -3.00
CA VAL A 522 -10.87 14.14 -3.83
C VAL A 522 -10.25 15.14 -4.82
N PRO A 523 -10.87 15.39 -5.99
CA PRO A 523 -10.31 16.28 -7.01
C PRO A 523 -9.93 17.68 -6.50
N SER A 524 -10.65 18.23 -5.52
CA SER A 524 -10.37 19.53 -4.91
C SER A 524 -9.11 19.55 -4.02
N ASP A 525 -8.67 18.40 -3.53
CA ASP A 525 -7.50 18.27 -2.65
C ASP A 525 -6.22 17.94 -3.42
N ASN A 526 -6.36 17.45 -4.66
CA ASN A 526 -5.22 17.05 -5.49
C ASN A 526 -4.28 18.24 -5.75
N ALA A 527 -3.05 18.14 -5.25
CA ALA A 527 -2.08 19.21 -5.32
C ALA A 527 -0.66 18.64 -5.34
N ARG A 528 0.28 19.38 -5.94
CA ARG A 528 1.71 19.06 -5.94
C ARG A 528 2.53 20.33 -5.74
N LEU A 529 3.47 20.29 -4.81
CA LEU A 529 4.45 21.34 -4.58
C LEU A 529 5.83 20.71 -4.43
N GLU A 530 6.88 21.43 -4.77
CA GLU A 530 8.26 20.93 -4.74
C GLU A 530 9.22 21.96 -4.13
N THR A 531 10.32 21.45 -3.60
CA THR A 531 11.47 22.25 -3.19
C THR A 531 12.32 22.62 -4.40
N LYS A 532 13.27 23.52 -4.21
CA LYS A 532 14.40 23.66 -5.15
C LYS A 532 15.24 22.39 -5.14
N TYR A 533 16.00 22.15 -6.21
CA TYR A 533 17.03 21.11 -6.22
C TYR A 533 18.28 21.59 -5.48
N ILE A 534 19.09 20.64 -5.01
CA ILE A 534 20.41 20.90 -4.41
C ILE A 534 21.47 20.29 -5.31
N ASP A 535 22.41 21.11 -5.78
CA ASP A 535 23.50 20.65 -6.62
C ASP A 535 24.40 19.63 -5.92
N ASN A 536 24.57 18.49 -6.56
CA ASN A 536 25.56 17.46 -6.32
C ASN A 536 25.62 17.07 -4.84
N ASN A 537 24.48 16.74 -4.22
CA ASN A 537 24.45 16.34 -2.82
C ASN A 537 23.35 15.32 -2.51
N GLY A 538 23.65 14.04 -2.70
CA GLY A 538 22.80 12.94 -2.21
C GLY A 538 23.05 12.53 -0.75
N PHE A 539 24.16 12.97 -0.14
CA PHE A 539 24.54 12.45 1.17
C PHE A 539 23.76 13.12 2.32
N SER A 540 23.69 14.44 2.29
CA SER A 540 23.02 15.25 3.32
C SER A 540 22.51 16.59 2.78
N PRO A 541 21.63 16.60 1.75
CA PRO A 541 21.06 17.85 1.23
C PRO A 541 20.21 18.55 2.30
N GLN A 542 20.19 19.88 2.28
CA GLN A 542 19.34 20.69 3.16
C GLN A 542 18.54 21.69 2.33
N TRP A 543 17.21 21.63 2.41
CA TRP A 543 16.31 22.53 1.69
C TRP A 543 15.76 23.63 2.60
N ASN A 544 15.30 23.26 3.79
CA ASN A 544 14.64 24.18 4.74
C ASN A 544 13.40 24.92 4.16
N GLU A 545 12.72 24.33 3.17
CA GLU A 545 11.58 24.94 2.48
C GLU A 545 10.24 24.46 3.06
N SER A 546 9.21 25.30 3.03
CA SER A 546 7.87 24.98 3.53
C SER A 546 6.84 24.91 2.42
N LEU A 547 6.17 23.78 2.30
CA LEU A 547 5.10 23.52 1.35
C LEU A 547 3.77 23.52 2.12
N SER A 548 2.74 24.19 1.59
CA SER A 548 1.45 24.35 2.28
C SER A 548 0.29 23.92 1.38
N PHE A 549 -0.57 23.07 1.93
CA PHE A 549 -1.73 22.48 1.26
C PHE A 549 -3.00 22.74 2.06
N VAL A 550 -4.14 22.80 1.37
CA VAL A 550 -5.47 22.85 1.98
C VAL A 550 -6.19 21.57 1.58
N LEU A 551 -6.69 20.84 2.57
CA LEU A 551 -7.40 19.57 2.39
C LEU A 551 -8.85 19.77 2.84
N THR A 552 -9.78 19.60 1.91
CA THR A 552 -11.23 19.66 2.16
C THR A 552 -11.77 18.35 2.75
N VAL A 553 -11.18 17.21 2.38
CA VAL A 553 -11.59 15.88 2.86
C VAL A 553 -10.36 15.07 3.30
N PRO A 554 -9.74 15.43 4.45
CA PRO A 554 -8.46 14.84 4.83
C PRO A 554 -8.51 13.33 5.08
N GLU A 555 -9.66 12.80 5.51
CA GLU A 555 -9.85 11.35 5.72
C GLU A 555 -9.73 10.51 4.43
N LEU A 556 -9.87 11.14 3.25
CA LEU A 556 -9.69 10.51 1.94
C LEU A 556 -8.38 10.91 1.25
N ALA A 557 -7.48 11.61 1.95
CA ALA A 557 -6.23 12.09 1.36
C ALA A 557 -5.04 11.16 1.68
N LEU A 558 -4.17 10.99 0.69
CA LEU A 558 -2.81 10.46 0.80
C LEU A 558 -1.82 11.61 0.68
N VAL A 559 -0.72 11.50 1.42
CA VAL A 559 0.46 12.35 1.26
C VAL A 559 1.57 11.49 0.67
N ARG A 560 2.13 11.90 -0.47
CA ARG A 560 3.23 11.21 -1.14
C ARG A 560 4.44 12.12 -1.22
N PHE A 561 5.56 11.64 -0.70
CA PHE A 561 6.87 12.28 -0.77
C PHE A 561 7.64 11.61 -1.90
N VAL A 562 8.13 12.38 -2.87
CA VAL A 562 8.92 11.89 -3.99
C VAL A 562 10.25 12.63 -3.99
N VAL A 563 11.34 11.88 -4.09
CA VAL A 563 12.67 12.42 -4.32
C VAL A 563 13.01 12.16 -5.77
N GLU A 564 13.44 13.21 -6.47
CA GLU A 564 13.84 13.14 -7.87
C GLU A 564 15.26 13.70 -8.04
N ASP A 565 15.98 13.18 -9.03
CA ASP A 565 17.28 13.68 -9.49
C ASP A 565 17.04 14.72 -10.58
N HIS A 566 17.39 15.97 -10.34
CA HIS A 566 17.15 17.04 -11.29
C HIS A 566 18.02 16.87 -12.55
N ASP A 567 17.38 16.84 -13.71
CA ASP A 567 18.08 16.89 -15.00
C ASP A 567 17.64 18.13 -15.79
N THR A 568 18.62 18.89 -16.28
CA THR A 568 18.37 20.09 -17.08
C THR A 568 18.01 19.78 -18.54
N ALA A 569 18.41 18.61 -19.04
CA ALA A 569 18.27 18.18 -20.43
C ALA A 569 17.13 17.18 -20.64
N SER A 570 16.69 16.47 -19.60
CA SER A 570 15.56 15.52 -19.66
C SER A 570 14.59 15.67 -18.50
N ARG A 571 13.59 14.78 -18.43
CA ARG A 571 12.75 14.67 -17.25
C ARG A 571 13.62 14.23 -16.06
N ASN A 572 13.30 14.74 -14.87
CA ASN A 572 13.95 14.30 -13.65
C ASN A 572 13.79 12.78 -13.46
N ASP A 573 14.85 12.14 -12.99
CA ASP A 573 14.82 10.72 -12.70
C ASP A 573 14.23 10.46 -11.31
N PHE A 574 13.41 9.41 -11.21
CA PHE A 574 12.91 8.96 -9.91
C PHE A 574 14.04 8.40 -9.05
N VAL A 575 14.15 8.87 -7.80
CA VAL A 575 15.13 8.37 -6.84
C VAL A 575 14.46 7.43 -5.85
N ALA A 576 13.44 7.93 -5.14
CA ALA A 576 12.73 7.18 -4.12
C ALA A 576 11.41 7.88 -3.74
N GLN A 577 10.50 7.16 -3.08
CA GLN A 577 9.24 7.72 -2.60
C GLN A 577 8.82 7.19 -1.23
N TYR A 578 7.88 7.88 -0.59
CA TYR A 578 7.11 7.32 0.51
C TYR A 578 5.69 7.86 0.50
N THR A 579 4.71 6.97 0.64
CA THR A 579 3.29 7.33 0.59
C THR A 579 2.56 6.83 1.84
N LEU A 580 1.69 7.65 2.41
CA LEU A 580 0.84 7.27 3.54
C LEU A 580 -0.49 8.06 3.56
N PRO A 581 -1.54 7.52 4.21
CA PRO A 581 -2.78 8.24 4.45
C PRO A 581 -2.53 9.44 5.36
N PHE A 582 -3.21 10.55 5.09
CA PHE A 582 -3.18 11.73 5.95
C PHE A 582 -3.56 11.39 7.40
N SER A 583 -4.55 10.51 7.60
CA SER A 583 -4.97 10.02 8.92
C SER A 583 -3.86 9.31 9.69
N SER A 584 -2.84 8.79 9.01
CA SER A 584 -1.68 8.11 9.59
C SER A 584 -0.43 9.00 9.65
N LEU A 585 -0.54 10.28 9.30
CA LEU A 585 0.55 11.25 9.32
C LEU A 585 0.76 11.82 10.72
N CYS A 586 1.95 11.64 11.29
CA CYS A 586 2.31 12.27 12.56
C CYS A 586 2.73 13.74 12.38
N ARG A 587 2.38 14.57 13.36
CA ARG A 587 2.84 15.97 13.48
C ARG A 587 4.29 16.03 13.98
N GLY A 588 4.92 17.19 13.82
CA GLY A 588 6.24 17.49 14.37
C GLY A 588 7.43 17.06 13.54
N TYR A 589 8.60 16.94 14.18
CA TYR A 589 9.84 16.54 13.53
C TYR A 589 9.87 15.03 13.31
N ARG A 590 9.82 14.60 12.05
CA ARG A 590 9.68 13.19 11.67
C ARG A 590 10.67 12.79 10.58
N HIS A 591 11.01 11.50 10.55
CA HIS A 591 11.71 10.89 9.43
C HIS A 591 10.75 10.20 8.45
N VAL A 592 10.91 10.49 7.17
CA VAL A 592 10.25 9.80 6.06
C VAL A 592 11.23 8.76 5.53
N HIS A 593 10.97 7.48 5.81
CA HIS A 593 11.85 6.38 5.40
C HIS A 593 11.53 5.95 3.96
N LEU A 594 12.43 6.26 3.04
CA LEU A 594 12.16 6.18 1.61
C LEU A 594 12.13 4.72 1.11
N LEU A 595 11.36 4.52 0.03
CA LEU A 595 11.18 3.27 -0.70
C LEU A 595 11.63 3.45 -2.15
N SER A 596 12.11 2.38 -2.76
CA SER A 596 12.41 2.37 -4.20
C SER A 596 11.12 2.24 -5.03
N GLN A 597 11.26 2.21 -6.35
CA GLN A 597 10.14 2.13 -7.29
C GLN A 597 9.29 0.85 -7.11
N ASP A 598 9.88 -0.26 -6.63
CA ASP A 598 9.16 -1.52 -6.40
C ASP A 598 8.59 -1.66 -4.98
N GLY A 599 8.66 -0.58 -4.18
CA GLY A 599 8.21 -0.54 -2.79
C GLY A 599 9.22 -1.10 -1.77
N THR A 600 10.42 -1.51 -2.20
CA THR A 600 11.46 -1.99 -1.28
C THR A 600 12.10 -0.86 -0.48
N SER A 601 12.45 -1.12 0.78
CA SER A 601 13.13 -0.12 1.62
C SER A 601 14.52 0.20 1.08
N VAL A 602 14.82 1.50 0.93
CA VAL A 602 16.15 2.00 0.55
C VAL A 602 16.95 2.47 1.78
N ALA A 603 16.81 1.78 2.90
CA ALA A 603 17.51 2.13 4.13
C ALA A 603 19.03 2.24 3.92
N PRO A 604 19.71 3.24 4.52
CA PRO A 604 19.20 4.20 5.51
C PRO A 604 18.61 5.50 4.92
N SER A 605 18.24 5.53 3.63
CA SER A 605 17.76 6.74 2.97
C SER A 605 16.48 7.30 3.59
N SER A 606 16.48 8.59 3.94
CA SER A 606 15.32 9.26 4.52
C SER A 606 15.26 10.77 4.26
N LEU A 607 14.08 11.35 4.47
CA LEU A 607 13.89 12.80 4.61
C LEU A 607 13.61 13.15 6.06
N PHE A 608 14.16 14.25 6.54
CA PHE A 608 13.80 14.86 7.81
C PHE A 608 12.87 16.05 7.56
N VAL A 609 11.67 16.00 8.13
CA VAL A 609 10.60 16.97 7.89
C VAL A 609 10.02 17.48 9.20
N TYR A 610 9.41 18.66 9.17
CA TYR A 610 8.55 19.15 10.24
C TYR A 610 7.12 19.33 9.72
N ILE A 611 6.16 18.66 10.35
CA ILE A 611 4.76 18.62 9.94
C ILE A 611 3.90 19.41 10.91
N HIS A 612 3.13 20.35 10.38
CA HIS A 612 2.15 21.11 11.13
C HIS A 612 0.78 21.03 10.46
N ILE A 613 -0.25 20.77 11.25
CA ILE A 613 -1.64 20.64 10.78
C ILE A 613 -2.46 21.62 11.61
N THR A 614 -3.24 22.45 10.93
CA THR A 614 -4.15 23.41 11.55
C THR A 614 -5.54 23.18 10.99
N ASP A 615 -6.55 23.09 11.86
CA ASP A 615 -7.94 22.98 11.42
C ASP A 615 -8.36 24.30 10.74
N LEU A 616 -9.19 24.19 9.71
CA LEU A 616 -9.79 25.34 9.03
C LEU A 616 -11.25 25.45 9.46
N GLU A 617 -11.63 26.65 9.88
CA GLU A 617 -13.01 26.99 10.28
C GLU A 617 -13.99 26.98 9.11
#